data_AF-A0A705SNW3-F1
#
_entry.id   AF-A0A705SNW3-F1
#
_cell.length_a   1.000
_cell.length_b   1.000
_cell.length_c   1.000
_cell.angle_alpha   90.00
_cell.angle_beta   90.00
_cell.angle_gamma   90.00
#
_symmetry.space_group_name_H-M   'P 1'
#
loop_
_entity.id
_entity.type
_entity.pdbx_description
1 polymer ?
#
loop_
_entity_poly.entity_id
_entity_poly.type
_entity_poly.pdbx_seq_one_letter_code
_entity_poly.pdbx_strand_id
1 'polypeptide(L)' 'MKNFIPYAPEPDDTLFADAAYLKSEDGQDWYGCQQLFSADTLKITYDDNDVITCITRDVSGLWPAG' A
#
# COMPACT_ATOMS: atom_id res chain seq x y z
N MET A 1 7.33 3.42 3.73
CA MET A 1 5.88 3.66 3.90
C MET A 1 5.43 2.94 5.14
N LYS A 2 4.73 3.65 6.03
CA LYS A 2 4.10 3.10 7.24
C LYS A 2 2.73 3.75 7.42
N ASN A 3 1.92 3.18 8.30
CA ASN A 3 0.66 3.77 8.79
C ASN A 3 -0.28 4.14 7.65
N PHE A 4 -0.72 3.14 6.88
CA PHE A 4 -1.64 3.37 5.77
C PHE A 4 -3.05 3.62 6.29
N ILE A 5 -3.64 4.76 5.90
CA ILE A 5 -5.00 5.13 6.28
C ILE A 5 -5.91 5.20 5.05
N PRO A 6 -7.20 4.83 5.20
CA PRO A 6 -8.19 5.04 4.16
C PRO A 6 -8.32 6.51 3.79
N TYR A 7 -8.41 6.81 2.50
CA TYR A 7 -8.70 8.16 2.01
C TYR A 7 -9.55 8.11 0.74
N ALA A 8 -10.16 9.26 0.39
CA ALA A 8 -10.82 9.44 -0.89
C ALA A 8 -9.86 10.20 -1.82
N PRO A 9 -9.42 9.61 -2.95
CA PRO A 9 -8.61 10.31 -3.93
C PRO A 9 -9.43 11.36 -4.69
N GLU A 10 -8.73 12.31 -5.29
CA GLU A 10 -9.34 13.23 -6.26
C GLU A 10 -9.82 12.43 -7.49
N PRO A 11 -10.86 12.88 -8.20
CA PRO A 11 -11.41 12.16 -9.35
C PRO A 11 -10.37 11.84 -10.43
N ASP A 12 -9.43 12.77 -10.66
CA ASP A 12 -8.37 12.62 -11.66
C ASP A 12 -7.27 11.61 -11.24
N ASP A 13 -7.15 11.32 -9.95
CA ASP A 13 -6.17 10.37 -9.39
C ASP A 13 -6.78 8.97 -9.15
N THR A 14 -8.05 8.78 -9.51
CA THR A 14 -8.77 7.52 -9.30
C THR A 14 -8.39 6.47 -10.35
N LEU A 15 -7.40 5.63 -10.04
CA LEU A 15 -6.97 4.51 -10.89
C LEU A 15 -8.02 3.40 -11.10
N PHE A 16 -8.91 3.16 -10.13
CA PHE A 16 -9.90 2.09 -10.11
C PHE A 16 -11.22 2.62 -9.54
N ALA A 17 -12.28 2.55 -10.33
CA ALA A 17 -13.62 2.89 -9.85
C ALA A 17 -14.04 1.95 -8.70
N ASP A 18 -14.65 2.53 -7.66
CA ASP A 18 -15.16 1.83 -6.47
C ASP A 18 -14.11 1.06 -5.63
N ALA A 19 -12.82 1.26 -5.88
CA ALA A 19 -11.77 0.69 -5.06
C ALA A 19 -11.60 1.46 -3.73
N ALA A 20 -11.20 0.75 -2.69
CA ALA A 20 -10.66 1.39 -1.49
C ALA A 20 -9.25 1.90 -1.78
N TYR A 21 -8.94 3.09 -1.28
CA TYR A 21 -7.65 3.74 -1.43
C TYR A 21 -6.98 3.93 -0.09
N LEU A 22 -5.66 3.76 -0.07
CA LEU A 22 -4.84 3.86 1.13
C LEU A 22 -3.71 4.85 0.89
N LYS A 23 -3.45 5.71 1.88
CA LYS A 23 -2.36 6.68 1.85
C LYS A 23 -1.44 6.44 3.04
N SER A 24 -0.14 6.41 2.82
CA SER A 24 0.85 6.30 3.91
C SER A 24 0.93 7.59 4.72
N GLU A 25 1.56 7.56 5.90
CA GLU A 25 1.82 8.77 6.70
C GLU A 25 2.57 9.88 5.93
N ASP A 26 3.50 9.49 5.05
CA ASP A 26 4.26 10.42 4.19
C ASP A 26 3.42 11.02 3.05
N GLY A 27 2.14 10.67 2.99
CA GLY A 27 1.19 11.18 2.01
C GLY A 27 1.27 10.54 0.62
N GLN A 28 1.79 9.33 0.49
CA GLN A 28 1.89 8.63 -0.78
C GLN A 28 0.76 7.61 -0.94
N ASP A 29 0.15 7.54 -2.13
CA ASP A 29 -0.90 6.56 -2.45
C ASP A 29 -0.34 5.14 -2.60
N TRP A 30 -1.05 4.16 -2.04
CA TRP A 30 -0.64 2.77 -2.08
C TRP A 30 -0.46 2.24 -3.51
N TYR A 31 -1.43 2.44 -4.40
CA TYR A 31 -1.39 1.89 -5.75
C TYR A 31 -0.30 2.55 -6.61
N GLY A 32 -0.13 3.87 -6.50
CA GLY A 32 0.96 4.59 -7.15
C GLY A 32 2.34 4.11 -6.68
N CYS A 33 2.47 3.80 -5.39
CA CYS A 33 3.72 3.35 -4.80
C CYS A 33 4.12 1.92 -5.17
N GLN A 34 3.16 1.06 -5.55
CA GLN A 34 3.46 -0.32 -5.96
C GLN A 34 4.51 -0.38 -7.09
N GLN A 35 4.50 0.60 -8.00
CA GLN A 35 5.45 0.69 -9.12
C GLN A 35 6.87 1.06 -8.69
N LEU A 36 7.05 1.65 -7.50
CA LEU A 36 8.36 2.05 -6.99
C LEU A 36 9.14 0.86 -6.39
N PHE A 37 8.49 -0.27 -6.14
CA PHE A 37 9.14 -1.44 -5.58
C PHE A 37 9.88 -2.24 -6.65
N SER A 38 11.16 -2.50 -6.42
CA SER A 38 11.95 -3.41 -7.28
C SER A 38 11.37 -4.82 -7.26
N ALA A 39 11.26 -5.48 -8.41
CA ALA A 39 10.72 -6.85 -8.51
C ALA A 39 11.53 -7.88 -7.71
N ASP A 40 12.85 -7.70 -7.61
CA ASP A 40 13.77 -8.69 -7.02
C ASP A 40 13.89 -8.61 -5.50
N THR A 41 13.25 -7.64 -4.86
CA THR A 41 13.26 -7.48 -3.40
C THR A 41 12.10 -8.21 -2.73
N LEU A 42 12.30 -8.58 -1.46
CA LEU A 42 11.21 -9.03 -0.60
C LEU A 42 10.44 -7.82 -0.06
N LYS A 43 9.12 -7.93 -0.03
CA LYS A 43 8.17 -6.95 0.52
C LYS A 43 7.53 -7.59 1.74
N ILE A 44 7.45 -6.81 2.80
CA ILE A 44 7.01 -7.28 4.12
C ILE A 44 5.94 -6.31 4.61
N THR A 45 4.83 -6.84 5.10
CA THR A 45 3.85 -6.06 5.87
C THR A 45 3.93 -6.47 7.32
N TYR A 46 3.71 -5.51 8.21
CA TYR A 46 3.64 -5.71 9.65
C TYR A 46 2.44 -4.94 10.20
N ASP A 47 1.93 -5.41 11.33
CA ASP A 47 0.87 -4.72 12.09
C ASP A 47 1.45 -3.66 13.03
N ASP A 48 0.57 -2.96 13.75
CA ASP A 48 0.94 -1.94 14.75
C ASP A 48 1.81 -2.46 15.91
N ASN A 49 1.91 -3.78 16.09
CA ASN A 49 2.74 -4.41 17.11
C ASN A 49 4.11 -4.86 16.55
N ASP A 50 4.50 -4.36 15.36
CA ASP A 50 5.70 -4.74 14.63
C ASP A 50 5.76 -6.25 14.27
N VAL A 51 4.61 -6.94 14.25
CA VAL A 51 4.54 -8.36 13.88
C VAL A 51 4.41 -8.48 12.38
N ILE A 52 5.32 -9.23 11.75
CA ILE A 52 5.25 -9.50 10.31
C ILE A 52 4.01 -10.35 10.00
N THR A 53 3.11 -9.82 9.18
CA THR A 53 1.85 -10.46 8.78
C THR A 53 1.92 -11.08 7.38
N CYS A 54 2.78 -10.57 6.51
CA CYS A 54 2.98 -11.09 5.16
C CYS A 54 4.41 -10.86 4.67
N ILE A 55 4.93 -11.81 3.88
CA ILE A 55 6.18 -11.69 3.14
C ILE A 55 5.92 -12.17 1.71
N THR A 56 6.23 -11.34 0.73
CA THR A 56 6.02 -11.66 -0.69
C THR A 56 7.05 -10.95 -1.57
N ARG A 57 7.24 -11.42 -2.80
CA ARG A 57 7.97 -10.66 -3.83
C ARG A 57 7.02 -9.86 -4.71
N ASP A 58 5.75 -10.20 -4.73
CA ASP A 58 4.71 -9.53 -5.50
C ASP A 58 3.94 -8.56 -4.59
N VAL A 59 4.07 -7.27 -4.85
CA VAL A 59 3.44 -6.19 -4.08
C VAL A 59 1.96 -6.00 -4.44
N SER A 60 1.52 -6.49 -5.61
CA SER A 60 0.17 -6.26 -6.12
C SER A 60 -0.92 -6.94 -5.28
N GLY A 61 -0.60 -8.09 -4.69
CA GLY A 61 -1.50 -8.84 -3.80
C GLY A 61 -1.49 -8.36 -2.35
N LEU A 62 -0.70 -7.34 -2.01
CA LEU A 62 -0.67 -6.81 -0.65
C LEU A 62 -1.79 -5.79 -0.43
N TRP A 63 -2.41 -5.90 0.74
CA TRP A 63 -3.40 -4.95 1.22
C TRP A 63 -3.02 -4.50 2.63
N PRO A 64 -2.19 -3.45 2.79
CA PRO A 64 -1.67 -3.01 4.08
C PRO A 64 -2.68 -2.14 4.85
N ALA A 65 -3.97 -2.49 4.80
CA ALA A 65 -4.95 -1.93 5.73
C ALA A 65 -4.82 -2.72 7.05
N GLY A 66 -3.93 -2.26 7.90
CA GLY A 66 -3.65 -2.81 9.23
C GLY A 66 -3.70 -1.68 10.23
#